data_AF-A0A6A4HP84-F1
#
_entry.id   AF-A0A6A4HP84-F1
#
_cell.length_a   1.000
_cell.length_b   1.000
_cell.length_c   1.000
_cell.angle_alpha   90.00
_cell.angle_beta   90.00
_cell.angle_gamma   90.00
#
_symmetry.space_group_name_H-M   'P 1'
#
loop_
_entity.id
_entity.type
_entity.pdbx_description
1 polymer ?
#
loop_
_entity_poly.entity_id
_entity_poly.type
_entity_poly.pdbx_seq_one_letter_code
_entity_poly.pdbx_strand_id
1 'polypeptide(L)'
;MSLSGNSPLNVPTFPEASQLTGQDTWRAFKDRVDLNVQVRGLKGYLEGSIPKPMLATYIYVTQTSSPNDSQSPSPSEWVQQDRMVASIIYLNCTDPIGIGLERDNSAHRMWQYLIKKYEA
;
A
#
# COMPACT_ATOMS: atom_id res chain seq x y z
N MET A 1 16.62 -18.48 19.55
CA MET A 1 16.56 -17.01 19.40
C MET A 1 16.29 -16.72 17.94
N SER A 2 15.04 -16.44 17.57
CA SER A 2 14.70 -16.08 16.18
C SER A 2 14.80 -14.57 16.06
N LEU A 3 15.72 -14.09 15.23
CA LEU A 3 15.74 -12.71 14.76
C LEU A 3 14.38 -12.46 14.11
N SER A 4 13.57 -11.56 14.68
CA SER A 4 12.37 -11.06 14.01
C SER A 4 12.83 -10.39 12.73
N GLY A 5 12.62 -11.11 11.62
CA GLY A 5 13.13 -10.73 10.31
C GLY A 5 12.54 -9.40 9.90
N ASN A 6 13.35 -8.35 9.96
CA ASN A 6 13.21 -7.23 9.03
C ASN A 6 13.53 -7.77 7.64
N SER A 7 12.61 -8.53 7.04
CA SER A 7 12.65 -8.76 5.61
C SER A 7 12.64 -7.37 4.98
N PRO A 8 13.65 -7.00 4.17
CA PRO A 8 13.66 -5.71 3.50
C PRO A 8 12.33 -5.61 2.74
N LEU A 9 11.61 -4.51 2.93
CA LEU A 9 10.35 -4.23 2.27
C LEU A 9 10.63 -4.19 0.76
N ASN A 10 10.49 -5.34 0.11
CA ASN A 10 10.76 -5.45 -1.30
C ASN A 10 9.55 -4.92 -2.06
N VAL A 11 9.64 -3.66 -2.47
CA VAL A 11 8.64 -3.03 -3.33
C VAL A 11 8.84 -3.58 -4.75
N PRO A 12 7.83 -4.26 -5.32
CA PRO A 12 7.92 -4.79 -6.68
C PRO A 12 8.06 -3.66 -7.69
N THR A 13 8.92 -3.85 -8.69
CA THR A 13 8.93 -3.05 -9.92
C THR A 13 8.16 -3.82 -10.99
N PHE A 14 7.16 -3.18 -11.58
CA PHE A 14 6.37 -3.76 -12.66
C PHE A 14 7.14 -3.66 -13.99
N PRO A 15 6.86 -4.57 -14.95
CA PRO A 15 7.30 -4.37 -16.32
C PRO A 15 6.81 -3.01 -16.85
N GLU A 16 7.59 -2.37 -17.72
CA GLU A 16 7.29 -1.03 -18.27
C GLU A 16 5.88 -0.94 -18.85
N ALA A 17 5.43 -1.97 -19.58
CA ALA A 17 4.07 -2.04 -20.15
C ALA A 17 2.94 -2.12 -19.10
N SER A 18 3.26 -2.31 -17.82
CA SER A 18 2.33 -2.34 -16.69
C SER A 18 2.57 -1.21 -15.68
N GLN A 19 3.55 -0.33 -15.93
CA GLN A 19 3.72 0.89 -15.14
C GLN A 19 2.69 1.93 -15.58
N LEU A 20 2.26 2.78 -14.66
CA LEU A 20 1.28 3.82 -14.95
C LEU A 20 1.95 4.99 -15.67
N THR A 21 1.59 5.16 -16.94
CA THR A 21 1.95 6.30 -17.79
C THR A 21 0.74 7.18 -18.11
N GLY A 22 -0.45 6.60 -18.15
CA GLY A 22 -1.69 7.27 -18.55
C GLY A 22 -2.86 6.30 -18.65
N GLN A 23 -3.92 6.70 -19.36
CA GLN A 23 -5.16 5.92 -19.49
C GLN A 23 -4.91 4.51 -20.05
N ASP A 24 -4.04 4.38 -21.06
CA ASP A 24 -3.83 3.11 -21.78
C ASP A 24 -3.19 2.02 -20.90
N THR A 25 -2.38 2.42 -19.92
CA THR A 25 -1.70 1.50 -19.00
C THR A 25 -2.47 1.27 -17.70
N TRP A 26 -3.55 2.04 -17.45
CA TRP A 26 -4.31 1.99 -16.21
C TRP A 26 -4.77 0.57 -15.84
N ARG A 27 -5.38 -0.15 -16.79
CA ARG A 27 -5.92 -1.50 -16.52
C ARG A 27 -4.81 -2.47 -16.09
N ALA A 28 -3.67 -2.46 -16.79
CA ALA A 28 -2.55 -3.34 -16.46
C ALA A 28 -1.91 -2.96 -15.12
N PHE A 29 -1.75 -1.67 -14.85
CA PHE A 29 -1.27 -1.17 -13.57
C PHE A 29 -2.20 -1.58 -12.42
N LYS A 30 -3.52 -1.38 -12.59
CA LYS A 30 -4.55 -1.70 -11.59
C LYS A 30 -4.49 -3.18 -11.18
N ASP A 31 -4.47 -4.08 -12.16
CA ASP A 31 -4.37 -5.53 -11.92
C ASP A 31 -3.08 -5.90 -11.18
N ARG A 32 -1.94 -5.28 -11.54
CA ARG A 32 -0.65 -5.56 -10.88
C ARG A 32 -0.60 -5.08 -9.45
N VAL A 33 -1.17 -3.90 -9.15
CA VAL A 33 -1.28 -3.40 -7.77
C VAL A 33 -2.15 -4.35 -6.96
N ASP A 34 -3.34 -4.68 -7.46
CA ASP A 34 -4.29 -5.53 -6.75
C ASP A 34 -3.71 -6.92 -6.44
N LEU A 35 -3.08 -7.59 -7.41
CA LEU A 35 -2.39 -8.87 -7.20
C LEU A 35 -1.28 -8.76 -6.14
N ASN A 36 -0.44 -7.71 -6.19
CA ASN A 36 0.68 -7.57 -5.27
C ASN A 36 0.24 -7.29 -3.84
N VAL A 37 -0.85 -6.56 -3.63
CA VAL A 37 -1.38 -6.36 -2.27
C VAL A 37 -2.08 -7.61 -1.77
N GLN A 38 -2.80 -8.34 -2.63
CA GLN A 38 -3.50 -9.57 -2.25
C GLN A 38 -2.54 -10.65 -1.76
N VAL A 39 -1.48 -10.96 -2.53
CA VAL A 39 -0.51 -12.00 -2.15
C VAL A 39 0.28 -11.66 -0.88
N ARG A 40 0.24 -10.40 -0.43
CA ARG A 40 0.90 -9.92 0.79
C ARG A 40 -0.06 -9.73 1.97
N GLY A 41 -1.37 -9.95 1.78
CA GLY A 41 -2.38 -9.67 2.80
C GLY A 41 -2.69 -8.18 3.01
N LEU A 42 -2.26 -7.30 2.10
CA LEU A 42 -2.30 -5.84 2.28
C LEU A 42 -3.51 -5.16 1.63
N LYS A 43 -4.46 -5.93 1.09
CA LYS A 43 -5.62 -5.38 0.35
C LYS A 43 -6.42 -4.36 1.18
N GLY A 44 -6.55 -4.58 2.49
CA GLY A 44 -7.28 -3.67 3.36
C GLY A 44 -6.67 -2.26 3.47
N TYR A 45 -5.37 -2.11 3.25
CA TYR A 45 -4.71 -0.79 3.21
C TYR A 45 -4.97 -0.05 1.89
N LEU A 46 -5.04 -0.80 0.78
CA LEU A 46 -5.40 -0.25 -0.53
C LEU A 46 -6.86 0.23 -0.53
N GLU A 47 -7.76 -0.57 0.05
CA GLU A 47 -9.19 -0.28 0.14
C GLU A 47 -9.55 0.70 1.25
N GLY A 48 -8.66 0.91 2.22
CA GLY A 48 -8.91 1.75 3.40
C GLY A 48 -9.82 1.12 4.45
N SER A 49 -10.03 -0.19 4.40
CA SER A 49 -10.87 -0.94 5.35
C SER A 49 -10.18 -1.21 6.69
N ILE A 50 -8.85 -1.13 6.76
CA ILE A 50 -8.08 -1.23 8.01
C ILE A 50 -7.79 0.20 8.53
N PRO A 51 -8.50 0.67 9.58
CA PRO A 51 -8.31 2.02 10.09
C PRO A 51 -6.99 2.16 10.86
N LYS A 52 -6.40 3.36 10.82
CA LYS A 52 -5.22 3.67 11.63
C LYS A 52 -5.58 3.56 13.12
N PRO A 53 -4.86 2.75 13.92
CA PRO A 53 -5.14 2.62 15.34
C PRO A 53 -4.88 3.93 16.08
N MET A 54 -5.76 4.29 17.03
CA MET A 54 -5.49 5.38 17.96
C MET A 54 -4.46 4.94 19.00
N LEU A 55 -3.45 5.78 19.25
CA LEU A 55 -2.35 5.51 20.20
C LEU A 55 -2.85 5.13 21.61
N ALA A 56 -3.94 5.73 22.08
CA ALA A 56 -4.50 5.48 23.41
C ALA A 56 -4.97 4.03 23.62
N THR A 57 -5.41 3.34 22.57
CA THR A 57 -5.93 1.96 22.63
C THR A 57 -4.80 0.92 22.71
N TYR A 58 -3.60 1.26 22.25
CA TYR A 58 -2.53 0.29 22.05
C TYR A 58 -1.62 0.07 23.27
N ILE A 59 -1.64 0.96 24.27
CA ILE A 59 -0.75 0.91 25.44
C ILE A 59 -0.97 -0.36 26.30
N TYR A 60 -2.12 -1.05 26.14
CA TYR A 60 -2.50 -2.22 26.95
C TYR A 60 -2.28 -3.59 26.29
N VAL A 61 -1.82 -3.67 25.04
CA VAL A 61 -1.69 -4.94 24.30
C VAL A 61 -0.22 -5.37 24.24
N THR A 62 0.07 -6.63 24.59
CA THR A 62 1.40 -7.23 24.46
C THR A 62 1.91 -7.16 23.02
N GLN A 63 3.06 -6.53 22.83
CA GLN A 63 3.72 -6.31 21.54
C GLN A 63 4.22 -7.63 20.94
N THR A 64 3.33 -8.34 20.26
CA THR A 64 3.70 -9.42 19.35
C THR A 64 3.45 -8.94 17.93
N SER A 65 4.39 -9.22 17.03
CA SER A 65 4.23 -8.88 15.62
C SER A 65 2.99 -9.59 15.07
N SER A 66 2.09 -8.80 14.50
CA SER A 66 0.87 -9.30 13.87
C SER A 66 1.16 -9.72 12.43
N PRO A 67 0.45 -10.74 11.92
CA PRO A 67 0.42 -11.04 10.49
C PRO A 67 0.01 -9.82 9.65
N ASN A 68 0.45 -9.75 8.39
CA ASN A 68 0.15 -8.62 7.49
C ASN A 68 -1.34 -8.45 7.16
N ASP A 69 -2.10 -9.53 7.21
CA ASP A 69 -3.55 -9.58 6.99
C ASP A 69 -4.37 -9.26 8.26
N SER A 70 -3.70 -8.94 9.38
CA SER A 70 -4.36 -8.54 10.62
C SER A 70 -5.24 -7.30 10.40
N GLN A 71 -6.50 -7.40 10.85
CA GLN A 71 -7.45 -6.29 10.87
C GLN A 71 -7.23 -5.34 12.06
N SER A 72 -6.26 -5.62 12.93
CA SER A 72 -5.97 -4.83 14.12
C SER A 72 -4.46 -4.71 14.33
N PRO A 73 -3.73 -4.08 13.38
CA PRO A 73 -2.30 -3.86 13.49
C PRO A 73 -1.96 -2.89 14.62
N SER A 74 -0.72 -2.90 15.09
CA SER A 74 -0.18 -1.80 15.88
C SER A 74 -0.08 -0.50 15.08
N PRO A 75 0.02 0.68 15.73
CA PRO A 75 0.26 1.94 15.03
C PRO A 75 1.48 1.91 14.10
N SER A 76 2.59 1.28 14.52
CA SER A 76 3.80 1.15 13.72
C SER A 76 3.65 0.18 12.56
N GLU A 77 3.00 -0.97 12.77
CA GLU A 77 2.71 -1.93 11.70
C GLU A 77 1.77 -1.33 10.66
N TRP A 78 0.74 -0.61 11.09
CA TRP A 78 -0.18 0.07 10.20
C TRP A 78 0.56 1.06 9.29
N VAL A 79 1.43 1.91 9.86
CA VAL A 79 2.24 2.86 9.08
C VAL A 79 3.15 2.13 8.11
N GLN A 80 3.77 1.03 8.55
CA GLN A 80 4.70 0.28 7.71
C GLN A 80 3.99 -0.38 6.52
N GLN A 81 2.81 -0.96 6.75
CA GLN A 81 2.01 -1.65 5.74
C GLN A 81 1.34 -0.67 4.78
N ASP A 82 0.79 0.45 5.28
CA ASP A 82 0.28 1.55 4.43
C ASP A 82 1.39 2.11 3.53
N ARG A 83 2.60 2.35 4.08
CA ARG A 83 3.74 2.84 3.29
C ARG A 83 4.23 1.83 2.26
N MET A 84 4.12 0.53 2.53
CA MET A 84 4.43 -0.50 1.55
C MET A 84 3.48 -0.42 0.34
N VAL A 85 2.17 -0.30 0.59
CA VAL A 85 1.18 -0.19 -0.49
C VAL A 85 1.32 1.14 -1.24
N ALA A 86 1.50 2.25 -0.52
CA ALA A 86 1.75 3.55 -1.15
C ALA A 86 2.99 3.52 -2.05
N SER A 87 4.06 2.83 -1.62
CA SER A 87 5.28 2.67 -2.42
C SER A 87 5.05 1.79 -3.65
N ILE A 88 4.26 0.71 -3.54
CA ILE A 88 3.86 -0.12 -4.70
C ILE A 88 3.17 0.76 -5.75
N ILE A 89 2.28 1.67 -5.35
CA ILE A 89 1.60 2.57 -6.28
C ILE A 89 2.59 3.60 -6.86
N TYR A 90 3.23 4.38 -5.98
CA TYR A 90 4.01 5.56 -6.37
C TYR A 90 5.23 5.22 -7.23
N LEU A 91 5.97 4.17 -6.87
CA LEU A 91 7.20 3.77 -7.59
C LEU A 91 6.93 3.04 -8.91
N ASN A 92 5.68 2.63 -9.15
CA ASN A 92 5.25 2.03 -10.42
C ASN A 92 4.47 3.01 -11.31
N CYS A 93 4.53 4.31 -10.99
CA CYS A 93 4.14 5.38 -11.88
C CYS A 93 5.40 5.95 -12.57
N THR A 94 5.32 6.25 -13.86
CA THR A 94 6.46 6.82 -14.60
C THR A 94 6.71 8.27 -14.21
N ASP A 95 5.63 9.04 -14.01
CA ASP A 95 5.67 10.41 -13.50
C ASP A 95 4.56 10.60 -12.43
N PRO A 96 4.77 10.11 -11.19
CA PRO A 96 3.75 10.19 -10.15
C PRO A 96 3.35 11.64 -9.84
N ILE A 97 4.29 12.59 -9.92
CA ILE A 97 4.02 14.01 -9.62
C ILE A 97 3.18 14.63 -10.75
N GLY A 98 3.56 14.41 -12.01
CA GLY A 98 2.83 14.94 -13.17
C GLY A 98 1.41 14.39 -13.30
N ILE A 99 1.16 13.16 -12.84
CA ILE A 99 -0.21 12.62 -12.78
C ILE A 99 -0.97 13.03 -11.51
N GLY A 100 -0.37 13.77 -10.58
CA GLY A 100 -1.04 14.36 -9.41
C GLY A 100 -0.99 13.54 -8.12
N LEU A 101 -0.09 12.56 -8.01
CA LEU A 101 0.14 11.83 -6.75
C LEU A 101 1.09 12.61 -5.82
N GLU A 102 0.68 12.74 -4.56
CA GLU A 102 1.52 13.30 -3.50
C GLU A 102 2.17 12.16 -2.70
N ARG A 103 3.49 12.20 -2.51
CA ARG A 103 4.27 11.12 -1.87
C ARG A 103 3.78 10.76 -0.46
N ASP A 104 3.33 11.75 0.30
CA ASP A 104 2.98 11.56 1.72
C ASP A 104 1.54 11.06 1.92
N ASN A 105 0.75 10.93 0.86
CA ASN A 105 -0.61 10.39 0.95
C ASN A 105 -0.60 8.92 1.39
N SER A 106 -1.70 8.51 2.03
CA SER A 106 -1.95 7.11 2.31
C SER A 106 -2.17 6.33 1.02
N ALA A 107 -1.95 5.02 1.08
CA ALA A 107 -2.22 4.12 -0.04
C ALA A 107 -3.66 4.27 -0.55
N HIS A 108 -4.61 4.25 0.38
CA HIS A 108 -6.03 4.43 0.07
C HIS A 108 -6.31 5.75 -0.67
N ARG A 109 -5.73 6.86 -0.21
CA ARG A 109 -5.96 8.18 -0.83
C ARG A 109 -5.39 8.25 -2.24
N MET A 110 -4.19 7.70 -2.46
CA MET A 110 -3.61 7.57 -3.80
C MET A 110 -4.50 6.72 -4.71
N TRP A 111 -4.97 5.56 -4.20
CA TRP A 111 -5.77 4.63 -4.96
C TRP A 111 -7.11 5.20 -5.40
N GLN A 112 -7.84 5.84 -4.50
CA GLN A 112 -9.12 6.50 -4.81
C GLN A 112 -8.94 7.63 -5.83
N TYR A 113 -7.85 8.39 -5.73
CA TYR A 113 -7.54 9.42 -6.73
C TYR A 113 -7.36 8.81 -8.13
N LEU A 114 -6.59 7.72 -8.24
CA LEU A 114 -6.34 7.07 -9.52
C LEU A 114 -7.60 6.44 -10.12
N ILE A 115 -8.41 5.75 -9.31
CA ILE A 115 -9.72 5.23 -9.75
C ILE A 115 -10.58 6.36 -10.32
N LYS A 116 -10.72 7.46 -9.56
CA LYS A 116 -11.48 8.62 -10.02
C LYS A 116 -10.94 9.24 -11.31
N LYS A 117 -9.61 9.18 -11.52
CA LYS A 117 -8.96 9.78 -12.67
C LYS A 117 -9.10 8.96 -13.96
N TYR A 118 -9.06 7.63 -13.85
CA TYR A 118 -8.97 6.74 -15.02
C TYR A 118 -10.21 5.85 -15.23
N GLU A 119 -11.15 5.79 -14.28
CA GLU A 119 -12.40 5.01 -14.38
C GLU A 119 -13.66 5.87 -14.40
N ALA A 120 -13.52 7.20 -14.40
CA ALA A 120 -14.63 8.15 -14.52
C ALA A 120 -15.08 8.38 -15.96
#